data_AF-A0A8V0XI20-F1
#
_entry.id   AF-A0A8V0XI20-F1
#
_cell.length_a   1.000
_cell.length_b   1.000
_cell.length_c   1.000
_cell.angle_alpha   90.00
_cell.angle_beta   90.00
_cell.angle_gamma   90.00
#
_symmetry.space_group_name_H-M   'P 1'
#
loop_
_entity.id
_entity.type
_entity.pdbx_description
1 polymer ?
#
loop_
_entity_poly.entity_id
_entity_poly.type
_entity_poly.pdbx_seq_one_letter_code
_entity_poly.pdbx_strand_id
1 'polypeptide(L)'
;MAARKALRIAELRSLSARPIPAAPQRIGQWRVSKGLAPGSSGYGPLRDLPDWSFVDGRPAPLWAGQLRRRHDNEEVARRAVALIQSMDAARERGRGLSLKPRPSLRPKGSSPKSIKDE
;
A
#
# COMPACT_ATOMS: atom_id res chain seq x y z
N MET A 1 -10.02 26.66 -33.05
CA MET A 1 -10.78 25.84 -32.08
C MET A 1 -9.89 24.99 -31.14
N ALA A 2 -8.79 24.39 -31.61
CA ALA A 2 -7.92 23.53 -30.80
C ALA A 2 -7.20 24.27 -29.64
N ALA A 3 -6.68 25.47 -29.87
CA ALA A 3 -5.95 26.25 -28.86
C ALA A 3 -6.79 26.60 -27.62
N ARG A 4 -8.08 26.96 -27.81
CA ARG A 4 -9.00 27.24 -26.70
C ARG A 4 -9.29 26.00 -25.85
N LYS A 5 -9.42 24.82 -26.48
CA LYS A 5 -9.59 23.54 -25.76
C LYS A 5 -8.34 23.17 -24.98
N ALA A 6 -7.15 23.36 -25.55
CA ALA A 6 -5.88 23.11 -24.86
C ALA A 6 -5.69 24.01 -23.63
N LEU A 7 -6.01 25.30 -23.76
CA LEU A 7 -6.00 26.25 -22.64
C LEU A 7 -6.99 25.85 -21.53
N ARG A 8 -8.21 25.47 -21.89
CA ARG A 8 -9.22 24.97 -20.93
C ARG A 8 -8.72 23.72 -20.17
N ILE A 9 -8.07 22.79 -20.87
CA ILE A 9 -7.50 21.58 -20.25
C ILE A 9 -6.32 21.95 -19.34
N ALA A 10 -5.44 22.86 -19.76
CA ALA A 10 -4.33 23.35 -18.95
C ALA A 10 -4.82 24.09 -17.69
N GLU A 11 -5.88 24.88 -17.80
CA GLU A 11 -6.54 25.59 -16.70
C GLU A 11 -7.22 24.62 -15.74
N LEU A 12 -7.94 23.60 -16.25
CA LEU A 12 -8.51 22.55 -15.39
C LEU A 12 -7.43 21.75 -14.65
N ARG A 13 -6.27 21.52 -15.30
CA ARG A 13 -5.09 20.89 -14.68
C ARG A 13 -4.43 21.79 -13.65
N SER A 14 -4.36 23.11 -13.87
CA SER A 14 -3.78 24.04 -12.89
C SER A 14 -4.68 24.23 -11.67
N LEU A 15 -6.00 24.18 -11.86
CA LEU A 15 -6.97 24.20 -10.76
C LEU A 15 -6.96 22.90 -9.94
N SER A 16 -6.69 21.74 -10.55
CA SER A 16 -6.51 20.47 -9.82
C SER A 16 -5.13 20.32 -9.18
N ALA A 17 -4.14 21.11 -9.62
CA ALA A 17 -2.80 21.17 -9.05
C ALA A 17 -2.68 22.15 -7.86
N ARG A 18 -3.78 22.75 -7.39
CA ARG A 18 -3.76 23.56 -6.17
C ARG A 18 -3.30 22.65 -5.01
N PRO A 19 -2.22 22.99 -4.29
CA PRO A 19 -1.77 22.19 -3.17
C PRO A 19 -2.89 22.18 -2.12
N ILE A 20 -3.31 20.98 -1.70
CA ILE A 20 -4.16 20.82 -0.53
C ILE A 20 -3.41 21.50 0.62
N PRO A 21 -4.04 22.41 1.39
CA PRO A 21 -3.36 23.07 2.49
C PRO A 21 -2.80 22.01 3.43
N ALA A 22 -1.47 21.94 3.52
CA ALA A 22 -0.81 21.00 4.41
C ALA A 22 -1.21 21.36 5.84
N ALA A 23 -1.55 20.36 6.65
CA ALA A 23 -1.77 20.60 8.07
C ALA A 23 -0.51 21.25 8.66
N PRO A 24 -0.65 22.24 9.57
CA PRO A 24 0.52 22.82 10.24
C PRO A 24 1.35 21.68 10.82
N GLN A 25 2.63 21.62 10.43
CA GLN A 25 3.49 20.44 10.59
C GLN A 25 3.44 19.87 12.02
N ARG A 26 3.38 20.74 13.02
CA ARG A 26 3.28 20.37 14.44
C ARG A 26 1.99 19.63 14.81
N ILE A 27 0.83 20.08 14.31
CA ILE A 27 -0.46 19.43 14.60
C ILE A 27 -0.58 18.12 13.80
N GLY A 28 -0.13 18.12 12.55
CA GLY A 28 -0.12 16.90 11.72
C GLY A 28 0.72 15.79 12.36
N GLN A 29 1.92 16.12 12.84
CA GLN A 29 2.78 15.17 13.57
C GLN A 29 2.15 14.65 14.86
N TRP A 30 1.51 15.52 15.65
CA TRP A 30 0.76 15.09 16.83
C TRP A 30 -0.41 14.17 16.47
N ARG A 31 -1.15 14.45 15.38
CA ARG A 31 -2.23 13.57 14.93
C ARG A 31 -1.70 12.20 14.54
N VAL A 32 -0.60 12.14 13.79
CA VAL A 32 0.06 10.89 13.41
C VAL A 32 0.54 10.12 14.65
N SER A 33 1.11 10.79 15.65
CA SER A 33 1.53 10.14 16.91
C SER A 33 0.35 9.58 17.71
N LYS A 34 -0.87 10.05 17.46
CA LYS A 34 -2.13 9.51 18.01
C LYS A 34 -2.81 8.49 17.10
N GLY A 35 -2.19 8.07 15.99
CA GLY A 35 -2.79 7.14 15.04
C GLY A 35 -3.95 7.75 14.23
N LEU A 36 -4.00 9.08 14.11
CA LEU A 36 -4.96 9.80 13.28
C LEU A 36 -4.32 10.21 11.95
N ALA A 37 -5.17 10.51 10.97
CA ALA A 37 -4.69 11.05 9.71
C ALA A 37 -3.95 12.40 9.91
N PRO A 38 -2.96 12.76 9.08
CA PRO A 38 -2.20 14.00 9.26
C PRO A 38 -3.05 15.28 9.08
N GLY A 39 -4.16 15.21 8.34
CA GLY A 39 -5.08 16.32 8.12
C GLY A 39 -6.53 15.98 8.44
N SER A 40 -7.39 17.01 8.49
CA SER A 40 -8.84 16.87 8.73
C SER A 40 -9.58 16.17 7.59
N SER A 41 -9.10 16.31 6.35
CA SER A 41 -9.62 15.62 5.16
C SER A 41 -9.09 14.17 5.02
N GLY A 42 -8.36 13.67 6.01
CA GLY A 42 -7.92 12.27 6.04
C GLY A 42 -9.04 11.29 6.38
N TYR A 43 -8.68 10.02 6.58
CA TYR A 43 -9.64 9.03 7.11
C TYR A 43 -10.15 9.45 8.49
N GLY A 44 -11.39 9.09 8.80
CA GLY A 44 -12.00 9.37 10.11
C GLY A 44 -13.46 9.79 10.03
N PRO A 45 -14.11 9.98 11.19
CA PRO A 45 -15.56 10.22 11.27
C PRO A 45 -15.98 11.46 10.50
N LEU A 46 -15.16 12.51 10.48
CA LEU A 46 -15.46 13.75 9.76
C LEU A 46 -15.55 13.56 8.23
N ARG A 47 -14.87 12.55 7.67
CA ARG A 47 -14.84 12.29 6.22
C ARG A 47 -15.72 11.13 5.80
N ASP A 48 -15.84 10.12 6.66
CA ASP A 48 -16.43 8.84 6.31
C ASP A 48 -17.89 8.73 6.73
N LEU A 49 -18.33 9.52 7.73
CA LEU A 49 -19.71 9.60 8.18
C LEU A 49 -20.53 10.53 7.26
N PRO A 50 -21.83 10.25 7.02
CA PRO A 50 -22.67 11.15 6.25
C PRO A 50 -22.95 12.45 7.00
N ASP A 51 -22.96 13.57 6.26
CA ASP A 51 -23.23 14.90 6.81
C ASP A 51 -24.70 15.12 7.18
N TRP A 52 -25.62 14.27 6.66
CA TRP A 52 -27.06 14.38 6.88
C TRP A 52 -27.72 13.00 6.92
N SER A 53 -28.97 12.94 7.39
CA SER A 53 -29.83 11.75 7.35
C SER A 53 -31.28 12.17 7.16
N PHE A 54 -32.15 11.22 6.78
CA PHE A 54 -33.58 11.50 6.69
C PHE A 54 -34.19 11.61 8.09
N VAL A 55 -35.25 12.40 8.25
CA VAL A 55 -35.97 12.57 9.53
C VAL A 55 -36.48 11.23 10.06
N ASP A 56 -36.86 10.32 9.18
CA ASP A 56 -37.32 8.96 9.52
C ASP A 56 -36.20 8.04 10.04
N GLY A 57 -34.96 8.52 10.11
CA GLY A 57 -33.78 7.73 10.49
C GLY A 57 -33.21 6.87 9.36
N ARG A 58 -33.73 6.98 8.13
CA ARG A 58 -33.14 6.32 6.97
C ARG A 58 -31.73 6.88 6.71
N PRO A 59 -30.74 6.05 6.39
CA PRO A 59 -29.38 6.51 6.13
C PRO A 59 -29.34 7.33 4.85
N ALA A 60 -28.46 8.34 4.80
CA ALA A 60 -28.19 9.04 3.55
C ALA A 60 -27.55 8.08 2.53
N PRO A 61 -27.87 8.24 1.23
CA PRO A 61 -27.20 7.50 0.18
C PRO A 61 -25.70 7.83 0.19
N LEU A 62 -24.88 6.83 -0.15
CA LEU A 62 -23.44 7.02 -0.24
C LEU A 62 -23.09 7.93 -1.41
N TRP A 63 -22.24 8.93 -1.17
CA TRP A 63 -21.77 9.80 -2.25
C TRP A 63 -20.68 9.12 -3.11
N ALA A 64 -20.45 9.62 -4.32
CA ALA A 64 -19.47 9.06 -5.26
C ALA A 64 -18.05 8.95 -4.64
N GLY A 65 -17.69 9.91 -3.77
CA GLY A 65 -16.39 9.92 -3.08
C GLY A 65 -16.21 8.79 -2.05
N GLN A 66 -17.27 8.38 -1.34
CA GLN A 66 -17.25 7.23 -0.41
C GLN A 66 -17.14 5.93 -1.20
N LEU A 67 -17.94 5.79 -2.28
CA LEU A 67 -17.91 4.61 -3.13
C LEU A 67 -16.50 4.37 -3.68
N ARG A 68 -15.89 5.41 -4.27
CA ARG A 68 -14.53 5.33 -4.78
C ARG A 68 -13.55 4.88 -3.68
N ARG A 69 -13.58 5.52 -2.52
CA ARG A 69 -12.72 5.15 -1.38
C ARG A 69 -12.89 3.71 -0.92
N ARG A 70 -14.14 3.22 -0.84
CA ARG A 70 -14.42 1.84 -0.45
C ARG A 70 -13.83 0.87 -1.46
N HIS A 71 -13.98 1.16 -2.75
CA HIS A 71 -13.39 0.36 -3.81
C HIS A 71 -11.87 0.37 -3.75
N ASP A 72 -11.25 1.55 -3.64
CA ASP A 72 -9.79 1.69 -3.54
C ASP A 72 -9.24 0.91 -2.33
N ASN A 73 -9.91 1.02 -1.17
CA ASN A 73 -9.54 0.28 0.04
C ASN A 73 -9.68 -1.23 -0.15
N GLU A 74 -10.72 -1.68 -0.83
CA GLU A 74 -10.95 -3.08 -1.12
C GLU A 74 -9.87 -3.64 -2.08
N GLU A 75 -9.50 -2.90 -3.11
CA GLU A 75 -8.41 -3.30 -4.02
C GLU A 75 -7.07 -3.45 -3.27
N VAL A 76 -6.74 -2.49 -2.40
CA VAL A 76 -5.53 -2.56 -1.57
C VAL A 76 -5.57 -3.78 -0.65
N ALA A 77 -6.70 -4.05 0.00
CA ALA A 77 -6.86 -5.21 0.87
C ALA A 77 -6.71 -6.54 0.11
N ARG A 78 -7.38 -6.67 -1.04
CA ARG A 78 -7.27 -7.86 -1.91
C ARG A 78 -5.81 -8.09 -2.34
N ARG A 79 -5.11 -7.02 -2.73
CA ARG A 79 -3.69 -7.10 -3.12
C ARG A 79 -2.81 -7.56 -1.96
N ALA A 80 -3.01 -7.01 -0.77
CA ALA A 80 -2.24 -7.40 0.41
C ALA A 80 -2.41 -8.90 0.72
N VAL A 81 -3.65 -9.40 0.70
CA VAL A 81 -3.95 -10.83 0.91
C VAL A 81 -3.29 -11.70 -0.15
N ALA A 82 -3.40 -11.34 -1.43
CA ALA A 82 -2.77 -12.08 -2.52
C ALA A 82 -1.25 -12.17 -2.37
N LEU A 83 -0.61 -11.06 -1.96
CA LEU A 83 0.84 -11.04 -1.71
C LEU A 83 1.23 -11.96 -0.55
N ILE A 84 0.51 -11.91 0.56
CA ILE A 84 0.74 -12.79 1.72
C ILE A 84 0.64 -14.26 1.29
N GLN A 85 -0.44 -14.63 0.59
CA GLN A 85 -0.65 -16.00 0.10
C GLN A 85 0.48 -16.45 -0.84
N SER A 86 0.96 -15.56 -1.72
CA SER A 86 2.06 -15.89 -2.62
C SER A 86 3.38 -16.14 -1.87
N MET A 87 3.64 -15.38 -0.81
CA MET A 87 4.80 -15.55 0.07
C MET A 87 4.72 -16.86 0.85
N ASP A 88 3.55 -17.18 1.41
CA ASP A 88 3.31 -18.43 2.12
C ASP A 88 3.50 -19.64 1.21
N ALA A 89 2.94 -19.60 -0.01
CA ALA A 89 3.14 -20.66 -1.00
C ALA A 89 4.60 -20.81 -1.46
N ALA A 90 5.37 -19.71 -1.55
CA ALA A 90 6.79 -19.76 -1.83
C ALA A 90 7.58 -20.38 -0.66
N ARG A 91 7.20 -20.06 0.57
CA ARG A 91 7.80 -20.61 1.78
C ARG A 91 7.58 -22.11 1.92
N GLU A 92 6.36 -22.59 1.68
CA GLU A 92 6.06 -24.03 1.71
C GLU A 92 6.82 -24.80 0.63
N ARG A 93 6.92 -24.24 -0.59
CA ARG A 93 7.77 -24.82 -1.63
C ARG A 93 9.23 -24.87 -1.22
N GLY A 94 9.74 -23.80 -0.59
CA GLY A 94 11.11 -23.74 -0.07
C GLY A 94 11.40 -24.78 1.02
N ARG A 95 10.43 -25.07 1.91
CA ARG A 95 10.56 -26.13 2.92
C ARG A 95 10.64 -27.52 2.31
N GLY A 96 9.82 -27.79 1.28
CA GLY A 96 9.84 -29.06 0.54
C GLY A 96 11.10 -29.25 -0.32
N LEU A 97 11.70 -28.14 -0.75
CA LEU A 97 13.01 -28.12 -1.40
C LEU A 97 14.12 -28.18 -0.35
N SER A 98 14.28 -29.32 0.33
CA SER A 98 15.54 -29.64 0.99
C SER A 98 16.64 -29.43 -0.04
N LEU A 99 17.53 -28.45 0.18
CA LEU A 99 18.68 -28.18 -0.68
C LEU A 99 19.50 -29.47 -0.75
N LYS A 100 19.25 -30.30 -1.77
CA LYS A 100 20.12 -31.43 -2.05
C LYS A 100 21.50 -30.82 -2.22
N PRO A 101 22.51 -31.25 -1.44
CA PRO A 101 23.85 -30.74 -1.62
C PRO A 101 24.19 -30.89 -3.09
N ARG A 102 24.62 -29.80 -3.72
CA ARG A 102 25.05 -29.86 -5.13
C ARG A 102 26.08 -30.99 -5.22
N PRO A 103 25.98 -31.87 -6.24
CA PRO A 103 26.97 -32.91 -6.42
C PRO A 103 28.35 -32.25 -6.44
N SER A 104 29.19 -32.53 -5.45
CA SER A 104 30.56 -32.02 -5.43
C SER A 104 31.33 -32.75 -6.52
N LEU A 105 32.06 -32.00 -7.35
CA LEU A 105 33.02 -32.61 -8.25
C LEU A 105 34.09 -33.29 -7.41
N ARG A 106 34.49 -34.51 -7.79
CA ARG A 106 35.59 -35.20 -7.11
C ARG A 106 36.84 -34.30 -7.21
N PRO A 107 37.54 -34.03 -6.10
CA PRO A 107 38.80 -33.32 -6.16
C PRO A 107 39.77 -34.12 -7.04
N LYS A 108 40.37 -33.47 -8.04
CA LYS A 108 41.47 -34.06 -8.83
C LYS A 108 42.78 -33.78 -8.10
N GLY A 109 43.51 -34.83 -7.72
CA GLY A 109 44.83 -34.73 -7.10
C GLY A 109 45.02 -35.68 -5.91
N SER A 110 46.27 -35.83 -5.45
CA SER A 110 46.58 -36.52 -4.20
C SER A 110 45.98 -35.75 -3.03
N SER A 111 45.17 -36.40 -2.20
CA SER A 111 44.71 -35.79 -0.96
C SER A 111 45.92 -35.47 -0.08
N PRO A 112 46.00 -34.28 0.56
CA PRO A 112 47.11 -33.97 1.45
C PRO A 112 47.14 -35.00 2.59
N LYS A 113 48.30 -35.61 2.82
CA LYS A 113 48.51 -36.51 3.96
C LYS A 113 48.25 -35.72 5.22
N SER A 114 47.28 -36.16 6.02
CA SER A 114 47.06 -35.65 7.37
C SER A 114 48.35 -35.87 8.17
N ILE A 115 49.03 -34.77 8.49
CA ILE A 115 50.11 -34.76 9.47
C ILE A 115 49.44 -35.10 10.80
N LYS A 116 49.80 -36.24 11.37
CA LYS A 116 49.46 -36.58 12.76
C LYS A 116 50.48 -35.82 13.61
N ASP A 117 50.04 -34.74 14.23
CA ASP A 117 50.79 -34.14 15.33
C ASP A 117 50.62 -35.06 16.56
N GLU A 118 51.74 -35.50 17.12
CA GLU A 118 51.85 -36.25 18.39
C GLU A 118 51.44 -35.41 19.60
#